data_AF-A0A453HGR1-F1
#
_entry.id   AF-A0A453HGR1-F1
#
_cell.length_a   1.000
_cell.length_b   1.000
_cell.length_c   1.000
_cell.angle_alpha   90.00
_cell.angle_beta   90.00
_cell.angle_gamma   90.00
#
_symmetry.space_group_name_H-M   'P 1'
#
loop_
_entity.id
_entity.type
_entity.pdbx_description
1 polymer ?
#
loop_
_entity_poly.entity_id
_entity_poly.type
_entity_poly.pdbx_seq_one_letter_code
_entity_poly.pdbx_strand_id
1 'polypeptide(L)'
;MSHGQIMHASSYQELLVSSKQSQDLVKAHEVSTDIPNVKKRAYNVGKQFERDAGVIHGMAKESIKSSASDQLIKTEEREIGDTGLKPYLMYLGQNKGYIYASLVAITNIIFASGQIFQNSWLAANVQNSCVSKLNLVLVYTAIGFGSIIFLLSRALLVVDPGLWTSRPLFAQLLSALFCAPMSFYHSTPLGRILSRVSSDLSIIDLDLPFTVSFSICATLNAYINLSVLCFFTWQILLVAAPVIIMAVKLQV
;
A
#
# COMPACT_ATOMS: atom_id res chain seq x y z
N MET A 1 -39.12 28.06 1.54
CA MET A 1 -39.91 27.09 2.34
C MET A 1 -40.00 27.62 3.76
N SER A 2 -41.20 27.63 4.33
CA SER A 2 -41.45 27.94 5.75
C SER A 2 -42.15 26.72 6.32
N HIS A 3 -41.67 26.18 7.44
CA HIS A 3 -42.27 25.01 8.12
C HIS A 3 -42.42 23.74 7.24
N GLY A 4 -41.48 23.51 6.30
CA GLY A 4 -41.46 22.29 5.47
C GLY A 4 -42.54 22.22 4.38
N GLN A 5 -43.29 23.30 4.13
CA GLN A 5 -44.25 23.39 3.02
C GLN A 5 -43.78 24.34 1.91
N ILE A 6 -44.13 23.99 0.67
CA ILE A 6 -43.84 24.79 -0.53
C ILE A 6 -44.88 25.92 -0.59
N MET A 7 -44.47 27.10 -0.11
CA MET A 7 -45.34 28.28 -0.03
C MET A 7 -45.58 28.96 -1.40
N HIS A 8 -44.69 28.75 -2.37
CA HIS A 8 -44.81 29.31 -3.71
C HIS A 8 -43.95 28.53 -4.71
N ALA A 9 -44.50 28.23 -5.87
CA ALA A 9 -43.80 27.64 -7.00
C ALA A 9 -44.12 28.48 -8.24
N SER A 10 -43.14 29.24 -8.72
CA SER A 10 -43.24 30.02 -9.95
C SER A 10 -41.88 30.06 -10.65
N SER A 11 -41.80 30.74 -11.79
CA SER A 11 -40.57 30.85 -12.56
C SER A 11 -39.47 31.57 -11.77
N TYR A 12 -38.22 31.18 -11.98
CA TYR A 12 -37.06 31.71 -11.24
C TYR A 12 -36.97 33.25 -11.26
N GLN A 13 -37.29 33.85 -12.40
CA GLN A 13 -37.29 35.30 -12.60
C GLN A 13 -38.37 35.99 -11.77
N GLU A 14 -39.55 35.40 -11.62
CA GLU A 14 -40.63 35.93 -10.77
C GLU A 14 -40.32 35.82 -9.28
N LEU A 15 -39.68 34.73 -8.84
CA LEU A 15 -39.36 34.53 -7.42
C LEU A 15 -38.32 35.53 -6.90
N LEU A 16 -37.40 35.97 -7.76
CA LEU A 16 -36.40 36.99 -7.45
C LEU A 16 -36.99 38.40 -7.33
N VAL A 17 -38.08 38.70 -8.06
CA VAL A 17 -38.73 40.01 -8.01
C VAL A 17 -39.78 40.08 -6.89
N SER A 18 -40.48 38.97 -6.63
CA SER A 18 -41.64 38.92 -5.72
C SER A 18 -41.27 38.86 -4.24
N SER A 19 -40.10 38.31 -3.87
CA SER A 19 -39.79 38.06 -2.46
C SER A 19 -38.35 38.39 -2.05
N LYS A 20 -38.22 39.27 -1.03
CA LYS A 20 -36.95 39.61 -0.39
C LYS A 20 -36.26 38.38 0.23
N GLN A 21 -37.06 37.44 0.74
CA GLN A 21 -36.57 36.20 1.35
C GLN A 21 -35.89 35.25 0.34
N SER A 22 -36.35 35.21 -0.91
CA SER A 22 -35.69 34.40 -1.96
C SER A 22 -34.40 35.06 -2.45
N GLN A 23 -34.35 36.40 -2.50
CA GLN A 23 -33.12 37.13 -2.80
C GLN A 23 -32.03 36.88 -1.73
N ASP A 24 -32.40 36.90 -0.45
CA ASP A 24 -31.46 36.67 0.64
C ASP A 24 -30.92 35.22 0.62
N LEU A 25 -31.74 34.25 0.24
CA LEU A 25 -31.32 32.85 0.05
C LEU A 25 -30.37 32.67 -1.14
N VAL A 26 -30.60 33.36 -2.25
CA VAL A 26 -29.70 33.33 -3.42
C VAL A 26 -28.37 34.00 -3.09
N LYS A 27 -28.39 35.14 -2.40
CA LYS A 27 -27.17 35.80 -1.91
C LYS A 27 -26.40 34.93 -0.92
N ALA A 28 -27.08 34.22 -0.02
CA ALA A 28 -26.43 33.29 0.91
C ALA A 28 -25.78 32.10 0.16
N HIS A 29 -26.38 31.63 -0.93
CA HIS A 29 -25.80 30.59 -1.78
C HIS A 29 -24.58 31.10 -2.58
N GLU A 30 -24.64 32.33 -3.10
CA GLU A 30 -23.52 32.98 -3.80
C GLU A 30 -22.32 33.16 -2.86
N VAL A 31 -22.54 33.64 -1.63
CA VAL A 31 -21.49 33.78 -0.60
C VAL A 31 -20.86 32.44 -0.21
N SER A 32 -21.62 31.34 -0.24
CA SER A 32 -21.09 30.00 0.05
C SER A 32 -20.40 29.33 -1.15
N THR A 33 -20.65 29.82 -2.38
CA THR A 33 -19.90 29.40 -3.58
C THR A 33 -18.65 30.24 -3.82
N ASP A 34 -18.58 31.46 -3.29
CA ASP A 34 -17.40 32.34 -3.29
C ASP A 34 -16.38 32.01 -2.17
N ILE A 35 -16.07 30.72 -2.01
CA ILE A 35 -14.81 30.32 -1.36
C ILE A 35 -13.68 30.75 -2.29
N PRO A 36 -12.70 31.56 -1.84
CA PRO A 36 -11.70 32.15 -2.73
C PRO A 36 -10.90 31.06 -3.45
N ASN A 37 -11.18 30.90 -4.75
CA ASN A 37 -10.35 30.38 -5.82
C ASN A 37 -9.08 29.59 -5.39
N VAL A 38 -9.29 28.42 -4.77
CA VAL A 38 -8.20 27.46 -4.46
C VAL A 38 -7.65 26.81 -5.74
N LYS A 39 -8.34 26.95 -6.89
CA LYS A 39 -7.97 26.31 -8.16
C LYS A 39 -6.76 26.92 -8.89
N LYS A 40 -6.18 28.04 -8.46
CA LYS A 40 -4.98 28.63 -9.12
C LYS A 40 -3.63 28.29 -8.45
N ARG A 41 -3.60 27.59 -7.30
CA ARG A 41 -2.33 27.29 -6.60
C ARG A 41 -1.70 25.94 -6.94
N ALA A 42 -2.38 25.07 -7.70
CA ALA A 42 -1.91 23.73 -8.00
C ALA A 42 -0.88 23.64 -9.16
N TYR A 43 -0.62 24.72 -9.90
CA TYR A 43 0.23 24.66 -11.11
C TYR A 43 1.65 25.25 -10.96
N ASN A 44 1.99 25.89 -9.83
CA ASN A 44 3.30 26.54 -9.64
C ASN A 44 4.06 26.08 -8.38
N VAL A 45 3.77 24.90 -7.83
CA VAL A 45 4.51 24.32 -6.67
C VAL A 45 5.56 23.29 -7.12
N GLY A 46 5.98 23.34 -8.39
CA GLY A 46 6.98 22.41 -8.95
C GLY A 46 8.43 22.92 -8.94
N LYS A 47 8.69 24.19 -8.62
CA LYS A 47 10.04 24.76 -8.59
C LYS A 47 10.14 25.83 -7.50
N GLN A 48 11.26 25.82 -6.78
CA GLN A 48 11.61 26.65 -5.61
C GLN A 48 10.91 26.30 -4.30
N PHE A 49 11.54 25.42 -3.50
CA PHE A 49 11.92 25.78 -2.13
C PHE A 49 12.96 24.81 -1.53
N GLU A 50 14.24 25.03 -1.80
CA GLU A 50 15.33 24.71 -0.88
C GLU A 50 16.29 25.90 -0.87
N ARG A 51 16.05 26.80 0.10
CA ARG A 51 16.95 27.78 0.74
C ARG A 51 16.13 29.00 1.16
N ASP A 52 15.79 29.08 2.43
CA ASP A 52 16.45 29.98 3.38
C ASP A 52 15.67 30.04 4.69
N ALA A 53 16.44 29.92 5.78
CA ALA A 53 16.01 30.20 7.13
C ALA A 53 16.02 31.73 7.36
N GLY A 54 14.99 32.25 8.03
CA GLY A 54 14.99 33.64 8.50
C GLY A 54 13.61 34.22 8.81
N VAL A 55 13.24 34.18 10.10
CA VAL A 55 12.57 35.21 10.92
C VAL A 55 11.70 36.27 10.19
N ILE A 56 10.43 36.46 10.60
CA ILE A 56 9.83 37.70 11.20
C ILE A 56 8.34 37.48 11.53
N HIS A 57 8.05 37.51 12.83
CA HIS A 57 6.95 38.16 13.58
C HIS A 57 5.57 38.48 12.94
N GLY A 58 4.52 38.03 13.64
CA GLY A 58 3.49 38.92 14.21
C GLY A 58 2.35 39.41 13.31
N MET A 59 1.23 38.68 13.30
CA MET A 59 -0.10 39.30 13.35
C MET A 59 -1.15 38.29 13.85
N ALA A 60 -1.95 38.75 14.81
CA ALA A 60 -2.98 38.00 15.50
C ALA A 60 -3.94 37.32 14.51
N LYS A 61 -4.06 36.00 14.63
CA LYS A 61 -5.17 35.24 14.07
C LYS A 61 -6.03 34.83 15.26
N GLU A 62 -7.11 35.57 15.49
CA GLU A 62 -8.20 35.11 16.34
C GLU A 62 -8.55 33.68 15.92
N SER A 63 -8.28 32.73 16.82
CA SER A 63 -8.76 31.38 16.67
C SER A 63 -10.28 31.43 16.85
N ILE A 64 -11.02 31.29 15.76
CA ILE A 64 -12.37 30.75 15.85
C ILE A 64 -12.22 29.34 16.43
N LYS A 65 -12.36 29.22 17.75
CA LYS A 65 -12.59 27.95 18.43
C LYS A 65 -13.92 27.43 17.91
N SER A 66 -13.90 26.62 16.84
CA SER A 66 -15.03 25.75 16.54
C SER A 66 -15.11 24.73 17.68
N SER A 67 -16.08 24.92 18.56
CA SER A 67 -16.44 23.96 19.60
C SER A 67 -16.56 22.56 19.00
N ALA A 68 -15.98 21.55 19.66
CA ALA A 68 -16.05 20.14 19.25
C ALA A 68 -17.49 19.60 19.20
N SER A 69 -18.48 20.35 19.68
CA SER A 69 -19.90 20.01 19.66
C SER A 69 -20.60 20.21 18.30
N ASP A 70 -20.00 20.96 17.37
CA ASP A 70 -20.66 21.35 16.10
C ASP A 70 -20.03 20.69 14.85
N GLN A 71 -19.02 19.84 15.01
CA GLN A 71 -18.49 19.03 13.91
C GLN A 71 -19.36 17.78 13.72
N LEU A 72 -20.39 17.88 12.87
CA LEU A 72 -21.14 16.69 12.39
C LEU A 72 -20.23 15.70 11.64
N ILE A 73 -19.09 16.17 11.12
CA ILE A 73 -18.12 15.33 10.43
C ILE A 73 -17.17 14.73 11.46
N LYS A 74 -17.26 13.41 11.66
CA LYS A 74 -16.35 12.68 12.54
C LYS A 74 -14.94 12.74 11.93
N THR A 75 -13.96 13.24 12.69
CA THR A 75 -12.55 13.15 12.30
C THR A 75 -12.09 11.71 12.46
N GLU A 76 -11.34 11.20 11.49
CA GLU A 76 -10.92 9.80 11.48
C GLU A 76 -9.82 9.55 12.51
N GLU A 77 -10.09 8.69 13.48
CA GLU A 77 -9.08 8.21 14.43
C GLU A 77 -8.24 7.16 13.73
N ARG A 78 -6.95 7.44 13.58
CA ARG A 78 -5.95 6.46 13.17
C ARG A 78 -5.44 5.80 14.44
N GLU A 79 -5.37 4.47 14.48
CA GLU A 79 -4.60 3.79 15.52
C GLU A 79 -3.14 4.24 15.39
N ILE A 80 -2.66 5.04 16.34
CA ILE A 80 -1.26 5.48 16.43
C ILE A 80 -0.56 4.46 17.34
N GLY A 81 0.04 3.44 16.74
CA GLY A 81 0.77 2.39 17.44
C GLY A 81 1.31 1.33 16.48
N ASP A 82 2.34 0.60 16.91
CA ASP A 82 2.81 -0.58 16.20
C ASP A 82 1.76 -1.70 16.34
N THR A 83 0.98 -1.92 15.29
CA THR A 83 0.00 -3.02 15.25
C THR A 83 0.67 -4.37 15.01
N GLY A 84 2.00 -4.41 14.88
CA GLY A 84 2.81 -5.62 14.73
C GLY A 84 2.43 -6.41 13.48
N LEU A 85 2.69 -7.71 13.51
CA LEU A 85 2.40 -8.61 12.38
C LEU A 85 0.92 -9.05 12.30
N LYS A 86 0.09 -8.70 13.28
CA LYS A 86 -1.30 -9.16 13.38
C LYS A 86 -2.17 -8.82 12.16
N PRO A 87 -2.11 -7.60 11.57
CA PRO A 87 -2.89 -7.28 10.37
C PRO A 87 -2.46 -8.11 9.16
N TYR A 88 -1.16 -8.38 9.03
CA TYR A 88 -0.62 -9.23 7.96
C TYR A 88 -1.07 -10.68 8.09
N LEU A 89 -1.07 -11.24 9.31
CA LEU A 89 -1.61 -12.59 9.55
C LEU A 89 -3.13 -12.67 9.32
N MET A 90 -3.88 -11.62 9.66
CA MET A 90 -5.31 -11.56 9.38
C MET A 90 -5.59 -11.54 7.87
N TYR A 91 -4.80 -10.78 7.11
CA TYR A 91 -4.85 -10.78 5.65
C TYR A 91 -4.49 -12.15 5.06
N LEU A 92 -3.42 -12.79 5.54
CA LEU A 92 -3.04 -14.15 5.11
C LEU A 92 -4.06 -15.22 5.50
N GLY A 93 -4.80 -15.02 6.60
CA GLY A 93 -5.84 -15.92 7.07
C GLY A 93 -7.13 -15.85 6.26
N GLN A 94 -7.36 -14.74 5.58
CA GLN A 94 -8.52 -14.59 4.71
C GLN A 94 -8.33 -15.42 3.43
N ASN A 95 -9.36 -16.20 3.07
CA ASN A 95 -9.43 -16.99 1.83
C ASN A 95 -8.28 -17.99 1.59
N LYS A 96 -7.77 -18.66 2.64
CA LYS A 96 -6.69 -19.66 2.55
C LYS A 96 -5.36 -19.09 2.04
N GLY A 97 -5.06 -17.81 2.28
CA GLY A 97 -3.79 -17.18 1.90
C GLY A 97 -2.53 -17.90 2.41
N TYR A 98 -2.63 -18.69 3.50
CA TYR A 98 -1.56 -19.59 3.95
C TYR A 98 -1.14 -20.65 2.91
N ILE A 99 -2.08 -21.19 2.13
CA ILE A 99 -1.78 -22.15 1.06
C ILE A 99 -0.97 -21.47 -0.04
N TYR A 100 -1.30 -20.21 -0.30
CA TYR A 100 -0.56 -19.44 -1.27
C TYR A 100 0.87 -19.12 -0.77
N ALA A 101 0.99 -18.65 0.48
CA ALA A 101 2.28 -18.38 1.10
C ALA A 101 3.17 -19.64 1.12
N SER A 102 2.59 -20.83 1.39
CA SER A 102 3.34 -22.08 1.35
C SER A 102 3.76 -22.47 -0.07
N LEU A 103 2.92 -22.27 -1.08
CA LEU A 103 3.26 -22.53 -2.48
C LEU A 103 4.42 -21.63 -2.96
N VAL A 104 4.41 -20.34 -2.60
CA VAL A 104 5.53 -19.42 -2.87
C VAL A 104 6.79 -19.87 -2.15
N ALA A 105 6.68 -20.28 -0.89
CA ALA A 105 7.84 -20.78 -0.15
C ALA A 105 8.46 -22.02 -0.82
N ILE A 106 7.63 -22.99 -1.23
CA ILE A 106 8.07 -24.21 -1.91
C ILE A 106 8.78 -23.87 -3.22
N THR A 107 8.18 -23.02 -4.07
CA THR A 107 8.79 -22.64 -5.36
C THR A 107 10.10 -21.87 -5.16
N ASN A 108 10.20 -21.03 -4.13
CA ASN A 108 11.43 -20.34 -3.79
C ASN A 108 12.54 -21.31 -3.31
N ILE A 109 12.18 -22.33 -2.52
CA ILE A 109 13.12 -23.38 -2.09
C ILE A 109 13.63 -24.20 -3.28
N ILE A 110 12.74 -24.60 -4.21
CA ILE A 110 13.10 -25.34 -5.42
C ILE A 110 14.03 -24.51 -6.32
N PHE A 111 13.73 -23.22 -6.50
CA PHE A 111 14.58 -22.34 -7.28
C PHE A 111 15.96 -22.19 -6.64
N ALA A 112 16.02 -21.96 -5.32
CA ALA A 112 17.28 -21.81 -4.60
C ALA A 112 18.11 -23.11 -4.61
N SER A 113 17.49 -24.27 -4.47
CA SER A 113 18.20 -25.56 -4.55
C SER A 113 18.76 -25.80 -5.95
N GLY A 114 18.03 -25.44 -7.00
CA GLY A 114 18.51 -25.45 -8.39
C GLY A 114 19.75 -24.58 -8.58
N GLN A 115 19.73 -23.35 -8.03
CA GLN A 115 20.86 -22.43 -8.09
C GLN A 115 22.09 -22.96 -7.34
N ILE A 116 21.90 -23.52 -6.14
CA ILE A 116 22.99 -24.14 -5.36
C ILE A 116 23.57 -25.34 -6.10
N PHE A 117 22.71 -26.19 -6.67
CA PHE A 117 23.12 -27.35 -7.45
C PHE A 117 23.93 -26.93 -8.68
N GLN A 118 23.47 -25.91 -9.43
CA GLN A 118 24.18 -25.37 -10.59
C GLN A 118 25.58 -24.85 -10.21
N ASN A 119 25.67 -24.12 -9.11
CA ASN A 119 26.95 -23.59 -8.61
C ASN A 119 27.89 -24.70 -8.11
N SER A 120 27.36 -25.68 -7.38
CA SER A 120 28.12 -26.83 -6.86
C SER A 120 28.65 -27.70 -8.01
N TRP A 121 27.82 -27.97 -9.02
CA TRP A 121 28.21 -28.72 -10.22
C TRP A 121 29.38 -28.05 -10.95
N LEU A 122 29.30 -26.72 -11.13
CA LEU A 122 30.37 -25.94 -11.75
C LEU A 122 31.65 -26.01 -10.90
N ALA A 123 31.55 -25.77 -9.60
CA ALA A 123 32.69 -25.77 -8.68
C ALA A 123 33.41 -27.12 -8.64
N ALA A 124 32.68 -28.24 -8.65
CA ALA A 124 33.27 -29.58 -8.62
C ALA A 124 33.97 -29.95 -9.94
N ASN A 125 33.42 -29.55 -11.09
CA ASN A 125 33.92 -29.99 -12.40
C ASN A 125 34.93 -29.05 -13.05
N VAL A 126 35.13 -27.83 -12.52
CA VAL A 126 36.08 -26.86 -13.10
C VAL A 126 37.54 -27.29 -13.01
N GLN A 127 37.90 -28.09 -12.01
CA GLN A 127 39.28 -28.59 -11.78
C GLN A 127 39.50 -30.00 -12.32
N ASN A 128 38.44 -30.72 -12.70
CA ASN A 128 38.54 -32.08 -13.21
C ASN A 128 38.93 -32.09 -14.69
N SER A 129 40.14 -32.57 -14.99
CA SER A 129 40.65 -32.69 -16.38
C SER A 129 39.97 -33.81 -17.19
N CYS A 130 39.14 -34.64 -16.55
CA CYS A 130 38.43 -35.77 -17.17
C CYS A 130 37.17 -35.35 -17.95
N VAL A 131 36.61 -34.17 -17.68
CA VAL A 131 35.37 -33.70 -18.29
C VAL A 131 35.69 -32.71 -19.40
N SER A 132 35.20 -32.96 -20.62
CA SER A 132 35.35 -32.01 -21.72
C SER A 132 34.69 -30.69 -21.36
N LYS A 133 35.39 -29.57 -21.60
CA LYS A 133 34.90 -28.21 -21.32
C LYS A 133 33.54 -27.94 -21.98
N LEU A 134 33.30 -28.53 -23.17
CA LEU A 134 32.02 -28.42 -23.88
C LEU A 134 30.87 -29.08 -23.12
N ASN A 135 31.08 -30.27 -22.53
CA ASN A 135 30.05 -30.97 -21.76
C ASN A 135 29.71 -30.23 -20.46
N LEU A 136 30.72 -29.63 -19.82
CA LEU A 136 30.54 -28.81 -18.61
C LEU A 136 29.63 -27.59 -18.90
N VAL A 137 29.92 -26.86 -19.97
CA VAL A 137 29.12 -25.69 -20.38
C VAL A 137 27.71 -26.10 -20.79
N LEU A 138 27.55 -27.24 -21.49
CA LEU A 138 26.25 -27.73 -21.93
C LEU A 138 25.34 -28.07 -20.73
N VAL A 139 25.83 -28.81 -19.75
CA VAL A 139 25.06 -29.17 -18.54
C VAL A 139 24.73 -27.92 -17.72
N TYR A 140 25.69 -27.01 -17.53
CA TYR A 140 25.45 -25.75 -16.82
C TYR A 140 24.36 -24.90 -17.50
N THR A 141 24.42 -24.78 -18.82
CA THR A 141 23.44 -24.00 -19.59
C THR A 141 22.07 -24.66 -19.58
N ALA A 142 21.98 -25.99 -19.61
CA ALA A 142 20.72 -26.72 -19.52
C ALA A 142 20.03 -26.50 -18.15
N ILE A 143 20.79 -26.54 -17.05
CA ILE A 143 20.27 -26.23 -15.70
C ILE A 143 19.84 -24.76 -15.61
N GLY A 144 20.62 -23.85 -16.19
CA GLY A 144 20.26 -22.43 -16.27
C GLY A 144 18.95 -22.20 -17.03
N PHE A 145 18.75 -22.86 -18.17
CA PHE A 145 17.50 -22.77 -18.94
C PHE A 145 16.29 -23.29 -18.14
N GLY A 146 16.46 -24.41 -17.42
CA GLY A 146 15.43 -24.89 -16.48
C GLY A 146 15.11 -23.87 -15.39
N SER A 147 16.13 -23.21 -14.84
CA SER A 147 15.97 -22.19 -13.80
C SER A 147 15.20 -20.96 -14.30
N ILE A 148 15.35 -20.57 -15.57
CA ILE A 148 14.57 -19.48 -16.19
C ILE A 148 13.08 -19.85 -16.24
N ILE A 149 12.74 -21.10 -16.57
CA ILE A 149 11.34 -21.57 -16.59
C ILE A 149 10.75 -21.53 -15.17
N PHE A 150 11.50 -21.98 -14.17
CA PHE A 150 11.09 -21.88 -12.76
C PHE A 150 10.91 -20.44 -12.29
N LEU A 151 11.78 -19.52 -12.76
CA LEU A 151 11.66 -18.09 -12.47
C LEU A 151 10.38 -17.50 -13.05
N LEU A 152 10.02 -17.88 -14.29
CA LEU A 152 8.77 -17.47 -14.92
C LEU A 152 7.55 -18.02 -14.17
N SER A 153 7.57 -19.30 -13.78
CA SER A 153 6.51 -19.90 -12.97
C SER A 153 6.32 -19.17 -11.64
N ARG A 154 7.42 -18.83 -10.96
CA ARG A 154 7.39 -18.03 -9.73
C ARG A 154 6.74 -16.66 -9.96
N ALA A 155 7.07 -15.99 -11.06
CA ALA A 155 6.50 -14.67 -11.38
C ALA A 155 4.99 -14.74 -11.58
N LEU A 156 4.48 -15.77 -12.25
CA LEU A 156 3.03 -15.98 -12.43
C LEU A 156 2.33 -16.24 -11.09
N LEU A 157 2.91 -17.11 -10.26
CA LEU A 157 2.38 -17.42 -8.94
C LEU A 157 2.33 -16.18 -8.03
N VAL A 158 3.20 -15.19 -8.20
CA VAL A 158 3.15 -13.92 -7.43
C VAL A 158 1.91 -13.09 -7.75
N VAL A 159 1.39 -13.15 -8.97
CA VAL A 159 0.31 -12.26 -9.45
C VAL A 159 -1.08 -12.81 -9.17
N ASP A 160 -1.27 -14.12 -9.31
CA ASP A 160 -2.57 -14.79 -9.13
C ASP A 160 -3.32 -14.51 -7.81
N PRO A 161 -2.69 -14.43 -6.62
CA PRO A 161 -3.39 -14.39 -5.34
C PRO A 161 -3.90 -12.99 -4.97
N GLY A 162 -3.26 -11.93 -5.47
CA GLY A 162 -3.78 -10.57 -5.29
C GLY A 162 -5.19 -10.45 -5.88
N LEU A 163 -5.40 -11.06 -7.04
CA LEU A 163 -6.70 -11.10 -7.70
C LEU A 163 -7.73 -11.99 -7.00
N TRP A 164 -7.30 -13.07 -6.35
CA TRP A 164 -8.19 -13.99 -5.65
C TRP A 164 -8.58 -13.48 -4.26
N THR A 165 -7.70 -12.74 -3.58
CA THR A 165 -7.95 -12.19 -2.24
C THR A 165 -8.69 -10.84 -2.28
N SER A 166 -8.47 -10.03 -3.31
CA SER A 166 -9.14 -8.72 -3.51
C SER A 166 -10.66 -8.85 -3.65
N ARG A 167 -11.14 -9.81 -4.45
CA ARG A 167 -12.58 -10.01 -4.71
C ARG A 167 -13.44 -10.18 -3.45
N PRO A 168 -13.15 -11.12 -2.53
CA PRO A 168 -13.93 -11.28 -1.31
C PRO A 168 -13.81 -10.07 -0.38
N LEU A 169 -12.64 -9.42 -0.31
CA LEU A 169 -12.44 -8.21 0.48
C LEU A 169 -13.30 -7.06 -0.03
N PHE A 170 -13.32 -6.85 -1.35
CA PHE A 170 -14.16 -5.84 -1.99
C PHE A 170 -15.66 -6.14 -1.79
N ALA A 171 -16.08 -7.40 -1.94
CA ALA A 171 -17.47 -7.79 -1.73
C ALA A 171 -17.93 -7.56 -0.28
N GLN A 172 -17.06 -7.86 0.70
CA GLN A 172 -17.33 -7.60 2.12
C GLN A 172 -17.41 -6.10 2.42
N LEU A 173 -16.48 -5.31 1.86
CA LEU A 173 -16.48 -3.85 2.00
C LEU A 173 -17.76 -3.24 1.43
N LEU A 174 -18.16 -3.67 0.22
CA LEU A 174 -19.33 -3.16 -0.46
C LEU A 174 -20.63 -3.54 0.27
N SER A 175 -20.72 -4.77 0.76
CA SER A 175 -21.84 -5.23 1.59
C SER A 175 -21.96 -4.43 2.89
N ALA A 176 -20.84 -4.25 3.60
CA ALA A 176 -20.80 -3.45 4.83
C ALA A 176 -21.18 -1.99 4.57
N LEU A 177 -20.77 -1.42 3.43
CA LEU A 177 -21.15 -0.07 3.04
C LEU A 177 -22.66 0.02 2.84
N PHE A 178 -23.27 -0.85 2.03
CA PHE A 178 -24.72 -0.82 1.79
C PHE A 178 -25.56 -1.08 3.05
N CYS A 179 -25.07 -1.88 4.00
CA CYS A 179 -25.74 -2.13 5.27
C CYS A 179 -25.48 -1.04 6.34
N ALA A 180 -24.65 -0.04 6.06
CA ALA A 180 -24.33 1.00 7.02
C ALA A 180 -25.57 1.88 7.33
N PRO A 181 -25.79 2.26 8.60
CA PRO A 181 -26.90 3.12 8.98
C PRO A 181 -26.76 4.51 8.37
N MET A 182 -27.89 5.20 8.18
CA MET A 182 -27.89 6.55 7.58
C MET A 182 -27.01 7.56 8.34
N SER A 183 -26.85 7.38 9.65
CA SER A 183 -25.96 8.19 10.49
C SER A 183 -24.48 8.15 10.06
N PHE A 184 -24.02 7.03 9.50
CA PHE A 184 -22.67 6.90 8.96
C PHE A 184 -22.45 7.83 7.77
N TYR A 185 -23.43 7.91 6.87
CA TYR A 185 -23.35 8.75 5.66
C TYR A 185 -23.42 10.25 5.96
N HIS A 186 -24.09 10.65 7.03
CA HIS A 186 -24.09 12.04 7.49
C HIS A 186 -22.80 12.43 8.21
N SER A 187 -22.14 11.47 8.88
CA SER A 187 -20.92 11.73 9.65
C SER A 187 -19.64 11.62 8.83
N THR A 188 -19.70 10.96 7.67
CA THR A 188 -18.53 10.63 6.84
C THR A 188 -18.69 11.26 5.45
N PRO A 189 -17.83 12.21 5.06
CA PRO A 189 -17.98 12.87 3.77
C PRO A 189 -17.75 11.87 2.63
N LEU A 190 -18.52 12.01 1.54
CA LEU A 190 -18.43 11.13 0.37
C LEU A 190 -17.00 11.01 -0.18
N GLY A 191 -16.23 12.10 -0.14
CA GLY A 191 -14.83 12.09 -0.56
C GLY A 191 -13.93 11.13 0.24
N ARG A 192 -14.21 10.93 1.54
CA ARG A 192 -13.46 9.97 2.37
C ARG A 192 -13.82 8.54 2.01
N ILE A 193 -15.11 8.25 1.83
CA ILE A 193 -15.58 6.91 1.39
C ILE A 193 -14.95 6.56 0.05
N LEU A 194 -14.93 7.51 -0.90
CA LEU A 194 -14.30 7.31 -2.21
C LEU A 194 -12.78 7.07 -2.08
N SER A 195 -12.09 7.83 -1.23
CA SER A 195 -10.65 7.61 -0.99
C SER A 195 -10.36 6.23 -0.40
N ARG A 196 -11.18 5.76 0.55
CA ARG A 196 -11.05 4.42 1.16
C ARG A 196 -11.31 3.31 0.13
N VAL A 197 -12.38 3.42 -0.64
CA VAL A 197 -12.76 2.41 -1.64
C VAL A 197 -11.82 2.40 -2.85
N SER A 198 -11.25 3.55 -3.22
CA SER A 198 -10.36 3.65 -4.39
C SER A 198 -8.90 3.46 -4.01
N SER A 199 -8.35 4.32 -3.15
CA SER A 199 -6.92 4.34 -2.87
C SER A 199 -6.51 3.17 -1.97
N ASP A 200 -7.20 2.97 -0.86
CA ASP A 200 -6.77 1.95 0.11
C ASP A 200 -7.00 0.54 -0.42
N LEU A 201 -8.12 0.32 -1.11
CA LEU A 201 -8.37 -0.94 -1.79
C LEU A 201 -7.31 -1.22 -2.87
N SER A 202 -6.92 -0.21 -3.66
CA SER A 202 -5.84 -0.38 -4.64
C SER A 202 -4.50 -0.76 -3.99
N ILE A 203 -4.21 -0.24 -2.80
CA ILE A 203 -3.00 -0.61 -2.04
C ILE A 203 -3.11 -2.06 -1.55
N ILE A 204 -4.26 -2.46 -1.02
CA ILE A 204 -4.50 -3.84 -0.54
C ILE A 204 -4.46 -4.86 -1.68
N ASP A 205 -4.92 -4.46 -2.88
CA ASP A 205 -5.04 -5.35 -4.03
C ASP A 205 -3.72 -5.52 -4.80
N LEU A 206 -2.87 -4.49 -4.83
CA LEU A 206 -1.62 -4.49 -5.63
C LEU A 206 -0.36 -4.49 -4.77
N ASP A 207 -0.27 -3.55 -3.82
CA ASP A 207 0.98 -3.27 -3.11
C ASP A 207 1.22 -4.25 -1.95
N LEU A 208 0.15 -4.60 -1.23
CA LEU A 208 0.21 -5.54 -0.12
C LEU A 208 0.68 -6.95 -0.54
N PRO A 209 0.08 -7.62 -1.56
CA PRO A 209 0.53 -8.95 -1.97
C PRO A 209 1.96 -8.93 -2.53
N PHE A 210 2.36 -7.86 -3.21
CA PHE A 210 3.73 -7.69 -3.70
C PHE A 210 4.74 -7.57 -2.56
N THR A 211 4.48 -6.68 -1.60
CA THR A 211 5.35 -6.43 -0.44
C THR A 211 5.48 -7.67 0.46
N VAL A 212 4.37 -8.37 0.72
CA VAL A 212 4.36 -9.59 1.51
C VAL A 212 5.14 -10.70 0.80
N SER A 213 4.89 -10.92 -0.49
CA SER A 213 5.59 -11.93 -1.28
C SER A 213 7.09 -11.64 -1.34
N PHE A 214 7.47 -10.38 -1.55
CA PHE A 214 8.85 -9.93 -1.54
C PHE A 214 9.51 -10.18 -0.18
N SER A 215 8.85 -9.81 0.92
CA SER A 215 9.35 -10.02 2.28
C SER A 215 9.59 -11.51 2.59
N ILE A 216 8.64 -12.38 2.24
CA ILE A 216 8.78 -13.83 2.39
C ILE A 216 9.96 -14.35 1.56
N CYS A 217 10.05 -13.94 0.30
CA CYS A 217 11.15 -14.35 -0.59
C CYS A 217 12.51 -13.88 -0.08
N ALA A 218 12.63 -12.60 0.33
CA ALA A 218 13.86 -12.03 0.83
C ALA A 218 14.31 -12.72 2.12
N THR A 219 13.38 -12.96 3.05
CA THR A 219 13.63 -13.65 4.32
C THR A 219 14.10 -15.10 4.08
N LEU A 220 13.41 -15.85 3.22
CA LEU A 220 13.80 -17.22 2.86
C LEU A 220 15.17 -17.25 2.17
N ASN A 221 15.44 -16.33 1.24
CA ASN A 221 16.75 -16.24 0.60
C ASN A 221 17.84 -15.92 1.61
N ALA A 222 17.61 -15.02 2.56
CA ALA A 222 18.56 -14.73 3.62
C ALA A 222 18.85 -15.98 4.46
N TYR A 223 17.83 -16.74 4.86
CA TYR A 223 18.01 -17.99 5.60
C TYR A 223 18.78 -19.06 4.81
N ILE A 224 18.49 -19.22 3.52
CA ILE A 224 19.17 -20.19 2.66
C ILE A 224 20.64 -19.81 2.51
N ASN A 225 20.94 -18.55 2.19
CA ASN A 225 22.31 -18.07 2.04
C ASN A 225 23.09 -18.17 3.36
N LEU A 226 22.47 -17.82 4.48
CA LEU A 226 23.06 -17.98 5.81
C LEU A 226 23.36 -19.46 6.13
N SER A 227 22.45 -20.38 5.77
CA SER A 227 22.65 -21.81 5.97
C SER A 227 23.81 -22.36 5.13
N VAL A 228 23.88 -21.96 3.85
CA VAL A 228 24.98 -22.32 2.95
C VAL A 228 26.30 -21.79 3.50
N LEU A 229 26.34 -20.53 3.94
CA LEU A 229 27.53 -19.94 4.54
C LEU A 229 27.97 -20.70 5.80
N CYS A 230 27.02 -21.06 6.67
CA CYS A 230 27.30 -21.81 7.89
C CYS A 230 27.89 -23.20 7.59
N PHE A 231 27.41 -23.87 6.53
CA PHE A 231 27.89 -25.20 6.15
C PHE A 231 29.26 -25.17 5.47
N PHE A 232 29.46 -24.26 4.50
CA PHE A 232 30.69 -24.24 3.71
C PHE A 232 31.83 -23.46 4.36
N THR A 233 31.54 -22.43 5.16
CA THR A 233 32.58 -21.55 5.71
C THR A 233 32.18 -20.98 7.06
N TRP A 234 32.17 -21.86 8.07
CA TRP A 234 31.85 -21.51 9.46
C TRP A 234 32.73 -20.38 10.02
N GLN A 235 33.95 -20.18 9.52
CA GLN A 235 34.85 -19.10 9.96
C GLN A 235 34.32 -17.71 9.60
N ILE A 236 33.63 -17.56 8.46
CA ILE A 236 33.09 -16.26 8.01
C ILE A 236 31.93 -15.80 8.92
N LEU A 237 31.24 -16.74 9.59
CA LEU A 237 30.15 -16.42 10.51
C LEU A 237 30.62 -15.55 11.68
N LEU A 238 31.84 -15.79 12.19
CA LEU A 238 32.43 -14.98 13.27
C LEU A 238 32.65 -13.52 12.85
N VAL A 239 32.96 -13.28 11.58
CA VAL A 239 33.15 -11.93 11.01
C VAL A 239 31.81 -11.28 10.66
N ALA A 240 30.82 -12.07 10.24
CA ALA A 240 29.48 -11.57 9.90
C ALA A 240 28.65 -11.17 11.14
N ALA A 241 28.82 -11.87 12.26
CA ALA A 241 28.10 -11.61 13.51
C ALA A 241 28.12 -10.14 13.99
N PRO A 242 29.27 -9.45 14.10
CA PRO A 242 29.29 -8.04 14.52
C PRO A 242 28.57 -7.10 13.55
N VAL A 243 28.60 -7.41 12.24
CA VAL A 243 27.92 -6.60 11.21
C VAL A 243 26.40 -6.72 11.36
N ILE A 244 25.89 -7.93 11.60
CA ILE A 244 24.46 -8.16 11.85
C ILE A 244 24.00 -7.42 13.10
N ILE A 245 24.78 -7.47 14.19
CA ILE A 245 24.46 -6.77 15.44
C ILE A 245 24.43 -5.24 15.22
N MET A 246 25.40 -4.69 14.48
CA MET A 246 25.45 -3.27 14.15
C MET A 246 24.26 -2.85 13.29
N ALA A 247 23.89 -3.65 12.30
CA ALA A 247 22.75 -3.38 11.42
C ALA A 247 21.42 -3.37 12.20
N VAL A 248 21.20 -4.34 13.09
CA VAL A 248 20.00 -4.39 13.94
C VAL A 248 19.94 -3.17 14.86
N LYS A 249 21.06 -2.76 15.45
CA LYS A 249 21.11 -1.56 16.29
C LYS A 249 20.91 -0.25 15.54
N LEU A 250 21.19 -0.20 14.24
CA LEU A 250 20.97 0.98 13.42
C LEU A 250 19.50 1.12 12.97
N GLN A 251 18.76 0.00 12.91
CA GLN A 251 17.35 -0.03 12.52
C GLN A 251 16.39 0.28 13.68
N VAL A 252 16.87 0.30 14.92
CA VAL A 252 16.14 0.67 16.15
C VAL A 252 16.40 2.14 16.47
#